data_AF-A0A3M2F326-F1
#
_entry.id   AF-A0A3M2F326-F1
#
_cell.length_a   1.000
_cell.length_b   1.000
_cell.length_c   1.000
_cell.angle_alpha   90.00
_cell.angle_beta   90.00
_cell.angle_gamma   90.00
#
_symmetry.space_group_name_H-M   'P 1'
#
loop_
_entity.id
_entity.type
_entity.pdbx_description
1 polymer ?
#
loop_
_entity_poly.entity_id
_entity_poly.type
_entity_poly.pdbx_seq_one_letter_code
_entity_poly.pdbx_strand_id
1 'polypeptide(L)'
;PGERVVVLTDPGRTVPLECEIIEAERTEGHGCEPHPDVWRAVFGCTAIGFLDTYGILEKILAKEVEEVDQELLERWKNESRTMVPDAVLAVTYYSTSHTFFRKVLNELGTRYASMPLFEEYLLREDGPLAVDREILVESGRKLLASLKGAVKIEVKSPNGTELVFSVSGRDFHSDDGDLTQPGSFGNLPAGEVYVAPVEGQTNGILVLEDGTRMEVEKGRCVKLTGDHPVKEIWKAHPEYFFIAELGMGTNPYASRPDNILEAEKIAGTIHVAFGDNAGFGGTQRIPYHEDHVVYKPQIRVDGRLLELPVSKPL
;
A
#
# COMPACT_ATOMS: atom_id res chain seq x y z
N PRO A 1 15.27 18.72 -12.41
CA PRO A 1 15.18 19.78 -13.46
C PRO A 1 15.13 19.14 -14.85
N GLY A 2 14.04 19.34 -15.59
CA GLY A 2 13.83 18.72 -16.91
C GLY A 2 13.02 17.41 -16.90
N GLU A 3 12.58 16.93 -15.73
CA GLU A 3 11.61 15.83 -15.63
C GLU A 3 10.17 16.37 -15.82
N ARG A 4 9.34 15.64 -16.55
CA ARG A 4 7.88 15.84 -16.59
C ARG A 4 7.28 15.09 -15.40
N VAL A 5 6.83 15.85 -14.40
CA VAL A 5 6.10 15.33 -13.24
C VAL A 5 4.63 15.66 -13.40
N VAL A 6 3.80 14.63 -13.23
CA VAL A 6 2.34 14.73 -13.26
C VAL A 6 1.78 14.47 -11.87
N VAL A 7 0.89 15.34 -11.41
CA VAL A 7 0.08 15.10 -10.21
C VAL A 7 -1.31 14.68 -10.64
N LEU A 8 -1.75 13.50 -10.18
CA LEU A 8 -3.14 13.05 -10.32
C LEU A 8 -3.87 13.40 -9.03
N THR A 9 -4.96 14.16 -9.10
CA THR A 9 -5.69 14.58 -7.91
C THR A 9 -7.21 14.63 -8.15
N ASP A 10 -7.99 14.48 -7.08
CA ASP A 10 -9.44 14.70 -7.15
C ASP A 10 -9.77 16.21 -7.17
N PRO A 11 -10.92 16.62 -7.75
CA PRO A 11 -11.37 18.01 -7.74
C PRO A 11 -11.43 18.60 -6.33
N GLY A 12 -10.88 19.80 -6.16
CA GLY A 12 -10.91 20.55 -4.89
C GLY A 12 -9.84 20.17 -3.87
N ARG A 13 -8.94 19.22 -4.17
CA ARG A 13 -7.72 18.99 -3.38
C ARG A 13 -6.63 19.96 -3.81
N THR A 14 -6.05 20.69 -2.85
CA THR A 14 -4.91 21.58 -3.12
C THR A 14 -3.60 20.80 -3.06
N VAL A 15 -2.79 20.89 -4.11
CA VAL A 15 -1.42 20.35 -4.13
C VAL A 15 -0.45 21.51 -4.36
N PRO A 16 0.36 21.91 -3.36
CA PRO A 16 1.22 23.09 -3.45
C PRO A 16 2.53 22.80 -4.22
N LEU A 17 2.42 22.27 -5.44
CA LEU A 17 3.56 21.90 -6.30
C LEU A 17 3.47 22.60 -7.66
N GLU A 18 4.56 23.20 -8.13
CA GLU A 18 4.67 23.71 -9.50
C GLU A 18 4.92 22.55 -10.49
N CYS A 19 3.86 21.94 -11.00
CA CYS A 19 3.90 20.78 -11.89
C CYS A 19 2.65 20.68 -12.78
N GLU A 20 2.60 19.71 -13.70
CA GLU A 20 1.39 19.41 -14.47
C GLU A 20 0.36 18.73 -13.57
N ILE A 21 -0.77 19.38 -13.32
CA ILE A 21 -1.85 18.86 -12.47
C ILE A 21 -2.98 18.35 -13.36
N ILE A 22 -3.36 17.09 -13.16
CA ILE A 22 -4.52 16.46 -13.79
C ILE A 22 -5.56 16.21 -12.70
N GLU A 23 -6.66 16.96 -12.79
CA GLU A 23 -7.83 16.76 -11.93
C GLU A 23 -8.84 15.84 -12.61
N ALA A 24 -9.31 14.81 -11.90
CA ALA A 24 -10.34 13.91 -12.40
C ALA A 24 -11.20 13.37 -11.27
N GLU A 25 -12.46 13.05 -11.57
CA GLU A 25 -13.37 12.40 -10.62
C GLU A 25 -12.70 11.18 -9.97
N ARG A 26 -12.92 11.04 -8.65
CA ARG A 26 -12.41 9.88 -7.91
C ARG A 26 -12.93 8.59 -8.53
N THR A 27 -12.12 7.53 -8.48
CA THR A 27 -12.56 6.21 -8.91
C THR A 27 -13.70 5.68 -8.02
N GLU A 28 -14.34 4.59 -8.44
CA GLU A 28 -15.42 3.97 -7.64
C GLU A 28 -14.90 3.21 -6.40
N GLY A 29 -13.59 2.96 -6.32
CA GLY A 29 -12.95 2.26 -5.22
C GLY A 29 -11.44 2.06 -5.42
N HIS A 30 -10.79 1.44 -4.43
CA HIS A 30 -9.37 1.10 -4.49
C HIS A 30 -9.11 0.08 -5.60
N GLY A 31 -8.06 0.31 -6.40
CA GLY A 31 -7.65 -0.57 -7.49
C GLY A 31 -8.53 -0.49 -8.74
N CYS A 32 -9.55 0.39 -8.78
CA CYS A 32 -10.29 0.70 -10.01
C CYS A 32 -9.41 1.52 -10.96
N GLU A 33 -9.53 1.28 -12.27
CA GLU A 33 -8.78 2.06 -13.26
C GLU A 33 -9.23 3.53 -13.24
N PRO A 34 -8.31 4.49 -13.49
CA PRO A 34 -8.66 5.90 -13.63
C PRO A 34 -9.59 6.17 -14.81
N HIS A 35 -10.35 7.26 -14.74
CA HIS A 35 -11.21 7.72 -15.84
C HIS A 35 -10.42 7.88 -17.16
N PRO A 36 -10.99 7.56 -18.34
CA PRO A 36 -10.33 7.71 -19.64
C PRO A 36 -9.63 9.06 -19.89
N ASP A 37 -10.12 10.14 -19.29
CA ASP A 37 -9.50 11.46 -19.44
C ASP A 37 -8.14 11.56 -18.75
N VAL A 38 -7.95 10.84 -17.63
CA VAL A 38 -6.63 10.71 -16.98
C VAL A 38 -5.67 9.97 -17.91
N TRP A 39 -6.14 8.90 -18.57
CA TRP A 39 -5.34 8.17 -19.56
C TRP A 39 -4.90 9.08 -20.71
N ARG A 40 -5.82 9.89 -21.25
CA ARG A 40 -5.51 10.82 -22.35
C ARG A 40 -4.54 11.92 -21.93
N ALA A 41 -4.67 12.44 -20.71
CA ALA A 41 -3.79 13.48 -20.20
C ALA A 41 -2.37 12.94 -19.92
N VAL A 42 -2.24 11.69 -19.45
CA VAL A 42 -0.93 11.09 -19.16
C VAL A 42 -0.24 10.53 -20.40
N PHE A 43 -0.92 9.72 -21.21
CA PHE A 43 -0.34 9.05 -22.38
C PHE A 43 -0.47 9.86 -23.68
N GLY A 44 -1.34 10.86 -23.72
CA GLY A 44 -1.68 11.63 -24.92
C GLY A 44 -2.82 11.01 -25.75
N CYS A 45 -3.58 11.88 -26.42
CA CYS A 45 -4.76 11.48 -27.20
C CYS A 45 -4.44 10.49 -28.33
N THR A 46 -3.26 10.58 -28.96
CA THR A 46 -2.87 9.65 -30.03
C THR A 46 -2.67 8.23 -29.50
N ALA A 47 -1.97 8.09 -28.36
CA ALA A 47 -1.74 6.80 -27.73
C ALA A 47 -3.06 6.14 -27.31
N ILE A 48 -3.95 6.91 -26.69
CA ILE A 48 -5.24 6.40 -26.25
C ILE A 48 -6.18 6.12 -27.43
N GLY A 49 -6.12 6.92 -28.49
CA GLY A 49 -6.88 6.68 -29.72
C GLY A 49 -6.56 5.34 -30.38
N PHE A 50 -5.32 4.84 -30.25
CA PHE A 50 -4.97 3.48 -30.66
C PHE A 50 -5.78 2.44 -29.86
N LEU A 51 -5.75 2.52 -28.52
CA LEU A 51 -6.48 1.60 -27.66
C LEU A 51 -7.99 1.65 -27.91
N ASP A 52 -8.55 2.84 -28.08
CA ASP A 52 -9.97 3.05 -28.41
C ASP A 52 -10.33 2.41 -29.76
N THR A 53 -9.48 2.55 -30.79
CA THR A 53 -9.70 1.96 -32.13
C THR A 53 -9.82 0.44 -32.10
N TYR A 54 -9.08 -0.21 -31.21
CA TYR A 54 -9.09 -1.67 -31.05
C TYR A 54 -10.01 -2.15 -29.91
N GLY A 55 -10.75 -1.26 -29.26
CA GLY A 55 -11.64 -1.60 -28.13
C GLY A 55 -10.89 -2.08 -26.87
N ILE A 56 -9.59 -1.84 -26.79
CA ILE A 56 -8.75 -2.35 -25.69
C ILE A 56 -8.91 -1.49 -24.44
N LEU A 57 -9.11 -0.18 -24.59
CA LEU A 57 -9.26 0.71 -23.42
C LEU A 57 -10.47 0.28 -22.58
N GLU A 58 -11.62 0.01 -23.19
CA GLU A 58 -12.83 -0.46 -22.51
C GLU A 58 -12.58 -1.77 -21.74
N LYS A 59 -11.89 -2.73 -22.38
CA LYS A 59 -11.48 -3.99 -21.73
C LYS A 59 -10.55 -3.75 -20.54
N ILE A 60 -9.59 -2.83 -20.64
CA ILE A 60 -8.71 -2.48 -19.52
C ILE A 60 -9.54 -1.94 -18.35
N LEU A 61 -10.42 -0.97 -18.61
CA LEU A 61 -11.27 -0.35 -17.57
C LEU A 61 -12.17 -1.37 -16.88
N ALA A 62 -12.69 -2.35 -17.65
CA ALA A 62 -13.49 -3.45 -17.13
C ALA A 62 -12.67 -4.59 -16.49
N LYS A 63 -11.32 -4.57 -16.60
CA LYS A 63 -10.41 -5.66 -16.21
C LYS A 63 -10.67 -6.98 -16.95
N GLU A 64 -11.06 -6.88 -18.22
CA GLU A 64 -11.44 -7.99 -19.11
C GLU A 64 -10.43 -8.18 -20.26
N VAL A 65 -9.18 -7.75 -20.09
CA VAL A 65 -8.12 -7.95 -21.09
C VAL A 65 -7.83 -9.43 -21.26
N GLU A 66 -7.83 -9.90 -22.51
CA GLU A 66 -7.64 -11.30 -22.88
C GLU A 66 -6.22 -11.54 -23.46
N GLU A 67 -5.85 -12.82 -23.64
CA GLU A 67 -4.56 -13.19 -24.25
C GLU A 67 -4.45 -12.69 -25.70
N VAL A 68 -5.56 -12.64 -26.43
CA VAL A 68 -5.61 -12.13 -27.82
C VAL A 68 -5.27 -10.63 -27.92
N ASP A 69 -5.42 -9.88 -26.83
CA ASP A 69 -5.15 -8.43 -26.82
C ASP A 69 -3.66 -8.12 -26.60
N GLN A 70 -2.85 -9.10 -26.18
CA GLN A 70 -1.47 -8.89 -25.72
C GLN A 70 -0.55 -8.34 -26.82
N GLU A 71 -0.68 -8.83 -28.06
CA GLU A 71 0.16 -8.36 -29.17
C GLU A 71 -0.08 -6.86 -29.46
N LEU A 72 -1.34 -6.44 -29.44
CA LEU A 72 -1.72 -5.04 -29.64
C LEU A 72 -1.29 -4.16 -28.46
N LEU A 73 -1.40 -4.68 -27.23
CA LEU A 73 -0.92 -3.99 -26.03
C LEU A 73 0.58 -3.78 -26.06
N GLU A 74 1.37 -4.79 -26.41
CA GLU A 74 2.83 -4.65 -26.51
C GLU A 74 3.23 -3.67 -27.61
N ARG A 75 2.52 -3.66 -28.73
CA ARG A 75 2.71 -2.62 -29.75
C ARG A 75 2.42 -1.22 -29.20
N TRP A 76 1.27 -1.04 -28.55
CA TRP A 76 0.89 0.24 -27.95
C TRP A 76 1.88 0.71 -26.89
N LYS A 77 2.36 -0.18 -26.02
CA LYS A 77 3.40 0.12 -25.01
C LYS A 77 4.68 0.64 -25.65
N ASN A 78 5.17 -0.04 -26.69
CA ASN A 78 6.39 0.36 -27.40
C ASN A 78 6.24 1.74 -28.06
N GLU A 79 5.10 2.00 -28.71
CA GLU A 79 4.80 3.30 -29.32
C GLU A 79 4.63 4.40 -28.25
N SER A 80 4.17 4.06 -27.05
CA SER A 80 3.86 5.01 -25.97
C SER A 80 5.03 5.36 -25.04
N ARG A 81 6.14 4.63 -25.12
CA ARG A 81 7.27 4.73 -24.17
C ARG A 81 7.87 6.14 -24.02
N THR A 82 7.83 6.94 -25.09
CA THR A 82 8.41 8.30 -25.07
C THR A 82 7.41 9.39 -24.67
N MET A 83 6.14 9.02 -24.44
CA MET A 83 5.06 9.96 -24.12
C MET A 83 4.72 9.99 -22.62
N VAL A 84 5.11 8.96 -21.86
CA VAL A 84 4.81 8.88 -20.43
C VAL A 84 5.64 9.89 -19.62
N PRO A 85 5.11 10.41 -18.51
CA PRO A 85 5.87 11.28 -17.61
C PRO A 85 7.00 10.51 -16.91
N ASP A 86 8.00 11.24 -16.43
CA ASP A 86 9.10 10.65 -15.64
C ASP A 86 8.61 10.21 -14.26
N ALA A 87 7.68 10.97 -13.67
CA ALA A 87 7.10 10.66 -12.37
C ALA A 87 5.62 11.02 -12.28
N VAL A 88 4.88 10.25 -11.49
CA VAL A 88 3.49 10.50 -11.10
C VAL A 88 3.37 10.55 -9.59
N LEU A 89 2.74 11.61 -9.09
CA LEU A 89 2.27 11.71 -7.71
C LEU A 89 0.74 11.56 -7.72
N ALA A 90 0.24 10.42 -7.24
CA ALA A 90 -1.19 10.15 -7.20
C ALA A 90 -1.79 10.52 -5.83
N VAL A 91 -2.27 11.75 -5.74
CA VAL A 91 -2.92 12.38 -4.59
C VAL A 91 -4.43 12.16 -4.66
N THR A 92 -4.85 10.90 -4.58
CA THR A 92 -6.24 10.50 -4.87
C THR A 92 -7.02 10.15 -3.60
N TYR A 93 -8.34 10.03 -3.68
CA TYR A 93 -9.15 9.51 -2.56
C TYR A 93 -8.97 8.00 -2.46
N TYR A 94 -9.18 7.30 -3.57
CA TYR A 94 -8.98 5.86 -3.66
C TYR A 94 -7.64 5.53 -4.32
N SER A 95 -7.01 4.46 -3.86
CA SER A 95 -5.68 4.06 -4.35
C SER A 95 -5.76 3.53 -5.78
N THR A 96 -4.86 4.01 -6.63
CA THR A 96 -4.62 3.51 -7.99
C THR A 96 -3.47 2.50 -8.04
N SER A 97 -2.96 2.08 -6.88
CA SER A 97 -1.81 1.18 -6.78
C SER A 97 -2.02 -0.16 -7.49
N HIS A 98 -3.20 -0.76 -7.46
CA HIS A 98 -3.45 -2.06 -8.09
C HIS A 98 -4.17 -1.96 -9.45
N THR A 99 -3.77 -0.99 -10.27
CA THR A 99 -4.33 -0.74 -11.62
C THR A 99 -3.37 -1.14 -12.73
N PHE A 100 -3.91 -1.46 -13.91
CA PHE A 100 -3.15 -1.59 -15.16
C PHE A 100 -2.50 -0.25 -15.50
N PHE A 101 -3.22 0.87 -15.34
CA PHE A 101 -2.69 2.21 -15.55
C PHE A 101 -1.34 2.44 -14.85
N ARG A 102 -1.27 2.16 -13.55
CA ARG A 102 -0.05 2.28 -12.76
C ARG A 102 1.02 1.29 -13.24
N LYS A 103 0.65 0.02 -13.43
CA LYS A 103 1.58 -1.03 -13.85
C LYS A 103 2.27 -0.69 -15.15
N VAL A 104 1.53 -0.25 -16.17
CA VAL A 104 2.12 0.07 -17.46
C VAL A 104 2.97 1.33 -17.43
N LEU A 105 2.63 2.33 -16.62
CA LEU A 105 3.52 3.47 -16.38
C LEU A 105 4.86 3.02 -15.81
N ASN A 106 4.86 2.15 -14.80
CA ASN A 106 6.09 1.60 -14.25
C ASN A 106 6.88 0.78 -15.29
N GLU A 107 6.22 -0.09 -16.07
CA GLU A 107 6.86 -0.86 -17.15
C GLU A 107 7.53 0.04 -18.20
N LEU A 108 6.95 1.21 -18.46
CA LEU A 108 7.49 2.21 -19.39
C LEU A 108 8.56 3.12 -18.75
N GLY A 109 8.81 3.00 -17.45
CA GLY A 109 9.87 3.69 -16.72
C GLY A 109 9.41 4.85 -15.83
N THR A 110 8.12 5.17 -15.80
CA THR A 110 7.56 6.20 -14.91
C THR A 110 7.67 5.77 -13.45
N ARG A 111 8.14 6.69 -12.61
CA ARG A 111 8.18 6.52 -11.13
C ARG A 111 6.82 6.89 -10.57
N TYR A 112 6.29 6.14 -9.61
CA TYR A 112 4.90 6.33 -9.15
C TYR A 112 4.80 6.34 -7.63
N ALA A 113 4.39 7.47 -7.06
CA ALA A 113 4.04 7.57 -5.64
C ALA A 113 2.52 7.57 -5.49
N SER A 114 1.97 6.59 -4.75
CA SER A 114 0.55 6.57 -4.41
C SER A 114 0.33 7.17 -3.02
N MET A 115 -0.61 8.10 -2.91
CA MET A 115 -0.93 8.81 -1.69
C MET A 115 -2.47 8.89 -1.53
N PRO A 116 -3.17 7.75 -1.39
CA PRO A 116 -4.61 7.75 -1.18
C PRO A 116 -4.97 8.45 0.13
N LEU A 117 -6.16 9.06 0.24
CA LEU A 117 -6.59 9.76 1.47
C LEU A 117 -5.61 10.87 1.90
N PHE A 118 -4.89 11.45 0.94
CA PHE A 118 -3.91 12.49 1.23
C PHE A 118 -4.56 13.68 1.95
N GLU A 119 -3.85 14.22 2.93
CA GLU A 119 -4.20 15.47 3.60
C GLU A 119 -3.00 16.41 3.55
N GLU A 120 -3.26 17.72 3.43
CA GLU A 120 -2.22 18.73 3.27
C GLU A 120 -1.16 18.70 4.39
N TYR A 121 -1.55 18.27 5.60
CA TYR A 121 -0.62 18.20 6.72
C TYR A 121 0.54 17.23 6.48
N LEU A 122 0.39 16.24 5.60
CA LEU A 122 1.43 15.28 5.26
C LEU A 122 2.69 15.97 4.72
N LEU A 123 2.54 17.12 4.04
CA LEU A 123 3.61 17.92 3.43
C LEU A 123 4.24 18.96 4.37
N ARG A 124 3.76 19.09 5.61
CA ARG A 124 4.32 20.08 6.55
C ARG A 124 5.76 19.72 6.89
N GLU A 125 6.53 20.73 7.33
CA GLU A 125 7.93 20.53 7.76
C GLU A 125 8.08 19.52 8.91
N ASP A 126 7.03 19.32 9.71
CA ASP A 126 6.92 18.35 10.79
C ASP A 126 6.08 17.11 10.43
N GLY A 127 5.59 17.01 9.19
CA GLY A 127 4.78 15.90 8.70
C GLY A 127 5.60 14.67 8.29
N PRO A 128 4.95 13.51 8.08
CA PRO A 128 5.63 12.24 7.78
C PRO A 128 6.43 12.24 6.46
N LEU A 129 6.12 13.13 5.51
CA LEU A 129 6.89 13.26 4.26
C LEU A 129 8.17 14.09 4.42
N ALA A 130 8.34 14.81 5.52
CA ALA A 130 9.54 15.60 5.79
C ALA A 130 10.71 14.78 6.35
N VAL A 131 10.50 13.48 6.61
CA VAL A 131 11.56 12.57 7.03
C VAL A 131 12.63 12.46 5.95
N ASP A 132 13.90 12.47 6.36
CA ASP A 132 14.99 12.15 5.44
C ASP A 132 14.90 10.68 5.02
N ARG A 133 14.83 10.44 3.71
CA ARG A 133 14.76 9.08 3.14
C ARG A 133 15.89 8.18 3.63
N GLU A 134 17.10 8.71 3.86
CA GLU A 134 18.22 7.90 4.36
C GLU A 134 17.93 7.32 5.75
N ILE A 135 17.13 8.00 6.58
CA ILE A 135 16.67 7.50 7.89
C ILE A 135 15.73 6.30 7.68
N LEU A 136 14.80 6.38 6.72
CA LEU A 136 13.88 5.28 6.42
C LEU A 136 14.65 4.06 5.87
N VAL A 137 15.53 4.28 4.89
CA VAL A 137 16.38 3.23 4.29
C VAL A 137 17.20 2.53 5.36
N GLU A 138 17.87 3.27 6.25
CA GLU A 138 18.69 2.68 7.30
C GLU A 138 17.85 1.95 8.36
N SER A 139 16.67 2.47 8.71
CA SER A 139 15.75 1.83 9.67
C SER A 139 15.19 0.53 9.10
N GLY A 140 14.71 0.55 7.87
CA GLY A 140 14.24 -0.63 7.14
C GLY A 140 15.34 -1.69 7.02
N ARG A 141 16.55 -1.28 6.61
CA ARG A 141 17.71 -2.18 6.50
C ARG A 141 18.07 -2.88 7.82
N LYS A 142 18.09 -2.15 8.94
CA LYS A 142 18.36 -2.74 10.28
C LYS A 142 17.28 -3.73 10.69
N LEU A 143 16.02 -3.39 10.43
CA LEU A 143 14.88 -4.22 10.78
C LEU A 143 14.85 -5.50 9.93
N LEU A 144 15.04 -5.39 8.61
CA LEU A 144 15.21 -6.52 7.70
C LEU A 144 16.34 -7.45 8.13
N ALA A 145 17.50 -6.90 8.54
CA ALA A 145 18.61 -7.70 9.02
C ALA A 145 18.26 -8.50 10.29
N SER A 146 17.42 -7.94 11.16
CA SER A 146 16.95 -8.59 12.40
C SER A 146 15.88 -9.66 12.15
N LEU A 147 15.17 -9.56 11.03
CA LEU A 147 14.10 -10.49 10.59
C LEU A 147 14.61 -11.58 9.64
N LYS A 148 15.88 -11.52 9.23
CA LYS A 148 16.46 -12.45 8.26
C LYS A 148 16.37 -13.90 8.76
N GLY A 149 15.66 -14.73 8.01
CA GLY A 149 15.49 -16.15 8.32
C GLY A 149 14.53 -16.43 9.48
N ALA A 150 13.73 -15.43 9.89
CA ALA A 150 12.69 -15.61 10.89
C ALA A 150 11.73 -16.74 10.50
N VAL A 151 11.31 -17.53 11.48
CA VAL A 151 10.31 -18.59 11.28
C VAL A 151 9.03 -18.27 12.02
N LYS A 152 9.15 -17.72 13.23
CA LYS A 152 8.01 -17.41 14.11
C LYS A 152 8.11 -15.99 14.64
N ILE A 153 6.99 -15.27 14.59
CA ILE A 153 6.84 -13.95 15.23
C ILE A 153 5.72 -14.00 16.25
N GLU A 154 5.99 -13.51 17.45
CA GLU A 154 5.03 -13.42 18.55
C GLU A 154 4.85 -11.95 18.93
N VAL A 155 3.61 -11.50 18.95
CA VAL A 155 3.23 -10.11 19.26
C VAL A 155 2.38 -10.11 20.52
N LYS A 156 2.70 -9.20 21.46
CA LYS A 156 1.84 -8.85 22.58
C LYS A 156 1.70 -7.35 22.70
N SER A 157 0.52 -6.82 23.02
CA SER A 157 0.33 -5.39 23.30
C SER A 157 -0.48 -5.19 24.59
N PRO A 158 -0.28 -4.07 25.33
CA PRO A 158 -1.09 -3.74 26.50
C PRO A 158 -2.60 -3.71 26.27
N ASN A 159 -3.07 -3.47 25.03
CA ASN A 159 -4.50 -3.50 24.71
C ASN A 159 -5.12 -4.92 24.73
N GLY A 160 -4.30 -5.95 24.92
CA GLY A 160 -4.72 -7.35 24.98
C GLY A 160 -4.55 -8.09 23.66
N THR A 161 -3.92 -7.49 22.64
CA THR A 161 -3.48 -8.20 21.45
C THR A 161 -2.42 -9.24 21.83
N GLU A 162 -2.61 -10.46 21.35
CA GLU A 162 -1.67 -11.58 21.47
C GLU A 162 -1.78 -12.43 20.20
N LEU A 163 -0.80 -12.33 19.31
CA LEU A 163 -0.79 -13.03 18.02
C LEU A 163 0.51 -13.81 17.83
N VAL A 164 0.41 -14.96 17.19
CA VAL A 164 1.53 -15.78 16.77
C VAL A 164 1.44 -16.00 15.27
N PHE A 165 2.48 -15.59 14.55
CA PHE A 165 2.61 -15.72 13.10
C PHE A 165 3.67 -16.75 12.76
N SER A 166 3.45 -17.50 11.68
CA SER A 166 4.50 -18.23 10.98
C SER A 166 4.92 -17.39 9.77
N VAL A 167 6.22 -17.15 9.64
CA VAL A 167 6.84 -16.41 8.52
C VAL A 167 7.93 -17.24 7.84
N SER A 168 7.90 -18.56 8.08
CA SER A 168 8.87 -19.51 7.55
C SER A 168 8.96 -19.43 6.02
N GLY A 169 10.17 -19.17 5.51
CA GLY A 169 10.43 -19.10 4.08
C GLY A 169 9.81 -17.87 3.38
N ARG A 170 9.35 -16.86 4.14
CA ARG A 170 8.88 -15.60 3.58
C ARG A 170 10.01 -14.59 3.50
N ASP A 171 9.97 -13.79 2.45
CA ASP A 171 10.81 -12.60 2.33
C ASP A 171 10.10 -11.42 2.98
N PHE A 172 10.87 -10.62 3.72
CA PHE A 172 10.41 -9.33 4.24
C PHE A 172 10.74 -8.24 3.23
N HIS A 173 9.85 -7.28 3.11
CA HIS A 173 9.96 -6.14 2.22
C HIS A 173 10.09 -4.87 3.04
N SER A 174 10.77 -3.86 2.49
CA SER A 174 10.87 -2.54 3.10
C SER A 174 10.25 -1.54 2.13
N ASP A 175 9.31 -0.75 2.63
CA ASP A 175 8.85 0.47 1.98
C ASP A 175 9.61 1.64 2.63
N ASP A 176 10.72 2.00 1.99
CA ASP A 176 11.63 3.06 2.44
C ASP A 176 11.45 4.38 1.65
N GLY A 177 10.48 4.41 0.72
CA GLY A 177 10.19 5.57 -0.11
C GLY A 177 11.24 5.86 -1.18
N ASP A 178 12.19 4.96 -1.45
CA ASP A 178 13.14 5.13 -2.56
C ASP A 178 12.49 4.88 -3.93
N LEU A 179 11.88 5.95 -4.43
CA LEU A 179 11.30 6.01 -5.76
C LEU A 179 12.23 6.70 -6.75
N THR A 180 13.55 6.53 -6.64
CA THR A 180 14.52 7.19 -7.55
C THR A 180 14.80 6.40 -8.83
N GLN A 181 14.59 5.08 -8.84
CA GLN A 181 14.85 4.26 -10.02
C GLN A 181 13.70 4.35 -11.03
N PRO A 182 13.97 4.33 -12.35
CA PRO A 182 12.94 4.24 -13.37
C PRO A 182 12.01 3.05 -13.12
N GLY A 183 10.70 3.28 -13.18
CA GLY A 183 9.70 2.25 -12.93
C GLY A 183 9.42 1.94 -11.45
N SER A 184 10.08 2.62 -10.50
CA SER A 184 9.79 2.43 -9.07
C SER A 184 8.35 2.81 -8.72
N PHE A 185 7.79 2.11 -7.74
CA PHE A 185 6.45 2.34 -7.20
C PHE A 185 6.45 2.12 -5.69
N GLY A 186 5.70 2.96 -4.96
CA GLY A 186 5.48 2.82 -3.53
C GLY A 186 4.44 3.82 -3.02
N ASN A 187 4.08 3.68 -1.74
CA ASN A 187 3.22 4.64 -1.06
C ASN A 187 4.06 5.78 -0.47
N LEU A 188 3.48 6.97 -0.37
CA LEU A 188 4.05 8.08 0.39
C LEU A 188 2.97 8.64 1.35
N PRO A 189 3.27 8.86 2.64
CA PRO A 189 4.53 8.60 3.32
C PRO A 189 4.90 7.12 3.34
N ALA A 190 6.21 6.86 3.27
CA ALA A 190 6.77 5.54 3.41
C ALA A 190 7.24 5.32 4.85
N GLY A 191 7.77 4.13 5.11
CA GLY A 191 8.46 3.79 6.34
C GLY A 191 7.82 2.62 7.04
N GLU A 192 7.96 1.43 6.48
CA GLU A 192 7.61 0.17 7.13
C GLU A 192 8.47 -0.99 6.62
N VAL A 193 8.51 -2.06 7.42
CA VAL A 193 8.95 -3.38 6.98
C VAL A 193 7.79 -4.35 7.15
N TYR A 194 7.46 -5.09 6.11
CA TYR A 194 6.26 -5.91 6.07
C TYR A 194 6.50 -7.29 5.46
N VAL A 195 5.58 -8.20 5.74
CA VAL A 195 5.60 -9.58 5.25
C VAL A 195 4.18 -10.10 5.10
N ALA A 196 3.96 -10.94 4.08
CA ALA A 196 2.79 -11.81 4.04
C ALA A 196 3.03 -13.03 4.94
N PRO A 197 2.36 -13.21 6.09
CA PRO A 197 2.52 -14.40 6.91
C PRO A 197 2.14 -15.67 6.14
N VAL A 198 2.59 -16.83 6.61
CA VAL A 198 2.19 -18.11 6.00
C VAL A 198 0.69 -18.31 6.23
N GLU A 199 -0.06 -18.50 5.15
CA GLU A 199 -1.51 -18.67 5.21
C GLU A 199 -1.87 -19.86 6.11
N GLY A 200 -2.96 -19.72 6.86
CA GLY A 200 -3.44 -20.81 7.71
C GLY A 200 -2.66 -21.00 9.02
N GLN A 201 -1.61 -20.22 9.29
CA GLN A 201 -0.70 -20.47 10.43
C GLN A 201 -0.67 -19.36 11.49
N THR A 202 -1.40 -18.26 11.30
CA THR A 202 -1.55 -17.23 12.35
C THR A 202 -2.65 -17.61 13.34
N ASN A 203 -2.40 -17.46 14.64
CA ASN A 203 -3.40 -17.72 15.68
C ASN A 203 -3.30 -16.68 16.82
N GLY A 204 -4.41 -16.39 17.48
CA GLY A 204 -4.46 -15.53 18.66
C GLY A 204 -5.61 -14.53 18.64
N ILE A 205 -5.40 -13.36 19.21
CA ILE A 205 -6.40 -12.30 19.34
C ILE A 205 -5.79 -10.97 18.91
N LEU A 206 -6.41 -10.31 17.95
CA LEU A 206 -6.17 -8.90 17.64
C LEU A 206 -7.19 -8.04 18.41
N VAL A 207 -6.71 -6.98 19.05
CA VAL A 207 -7.59 -6.00 19.72
C VAL A 207 -7.35 -4.63 19.10
N LEU A 208 -8.43 -4.03 18.59
CA LEU A 208 -8.42 -2.67 18.06
C LEU A 208 -8.50 -1.64 19.20
N GLU A 209 -8.12 -0.39 18.92
CA GLU A 209 -8.07 0.66 19.94
C GLU A 209 -9.46 1.03 20.52
N ASP A 210 -10.53 0.76 19.79
CA ASP A 210 -11.91 0.91 20.30
C ASP A 210 -12.35 -0.25 21.23
N GLY A 211 -11.47 -1.23 21.47
CA GLY A 211 -11.72 -2.41 22.29
C GLY A 211 -12.34 -3.58 21.53
N THR A 212 -12.58 -3.45 20.22
CA THR A 212 -13.08 -4.56 19.39
C THR A 212 -12.04 -5.69 19.34
N ARG A 213 -12.49 -6.91 19.64
CA ARG A 213 -11.67 -8.12 19.71
C ARG A 213 -11.96 -9.02 18.52
N MET A 214 -10.91 -9.43 17.83
CA MET A 214 -10.95 -10.37 16.71
C MET A 214 -10.15 -11.62 17.08
N GLU A 215 -10.83 -12.74 17.27
CA GLU A 215 -10.21 -14.05 17.51
C GLU A 215 -9.80 -14.67 16.16
N VAL A 216 -8.52 -15.01 16.04
CA VAL A 216 -7.91 -15.54 14.82
C VAL A 216 -7.51 -17.00 15.04
N GLU A 217 -8.03 -17.89 14.21
CA GLU A 217 -7.63 -19.30 14.17
C GLU A 217 -7.26 -19.69 12.74
N LYS A 218 -6.11 -20.36 12.57
CA LYS A 218 -5.61 -20.79 11.27
C LYS A 218 -5.66 -19.66 10.23
N GLY A 219 -5.14 -18.50 10.61
CA GLY A 219 -5.06 -17.32 9.76
C GLY A 219 -6.38 -16.64 9.45
N ARG A 220 -7.51 -17.03 10.05
CA ARG A 220 -8.83 -16.44 9.77
C ARG A 220 -9.46 -15.86 11.01
N CYS A 221 -10.13 -14.70 10.90
CA CYS A 221 -10.99 -14.18 11.96
C CYS A 221 -12.22 -15.10 12.12
N VAL A 222 -12.29 -15.81 13.24
CA VAL A 222 -13.38 -16.75 13.54
C VAL A 222 -14.47 -16.13 14.40
N LYS A 223 -14.15 -15.06 15.13
CA LYS A 223 -15.11 -14.35 15.99
C LYS A 223 -14.68 -12.90 16.17
N LEU A 224 -15.65 -12.00 16.04
CA LEU A 224 -15.48 -10.57 16.25
C LEU A 224 -16.47 -10.11 17.33
N THR A 225 -15.96 -9.48 18.39
CA THR A 225 -16.74 -8.93 19.52
C THR A 225 -16.42 -7.46 19.72
N GLY A 226 -17.41 -6.58 19.66
CA GLY A 226 -17.26 -5.12 19.60
C GLY A 226 -18.19 -4.54 18.55
N ASP A 227 -18.16 -3.23 18.32
CA ASP A 227 -19.04 -2.53 17.38
C ASP A 227 -18.28 -1.70 16.34
N HIS A 228 -17.00 -2.02 16.11
CA HIS A 228 -16.21 -1.42 15.04
C HIS A 228 -16.91 -1.60 13.68
N PRO A 229 -16.90 -0.60 12.77
CA PRO A 229 -17.58 -0.67 11.47
C PRO A 229 -17.22 -1.89 10.62
N VAL A 230 -15.98 -2.37 10.76
CA VAL A 230 -15.48 -3.59 10.08
C VAL A 230 -16.32 -4.84 10.36
N LYS A 231 -17.08 -4.87 11.46
CA LYS A 231 -17.99 -5.96 11.81
C LYS A 231 -19.06 -6.21 10.76
N GLU A 232 -19.55 -5.16 10.10
CA GLU A 232 -20.58 -5.32 9.06
C GLU A 232 -19.96 -5.91 7.79
N ILE A 233 -18.73 -5.53 7.44
CA ILE A 233 -17.96 -6.12 6.35
C ILE A 233 -17.66 -7.59 6.66
N TRP A 234 -17.24 -7.91 7.89
CA TRP A 234 -16.98 -9.28 8.33
C TRP A 234 -18.21 -10.18 8.29
N LYS A 235 -19.39 -9.65 8.65
CA LYS A 235 -20.65 -10.41 8.53
C LYS A 235 -21.06 -10.63 7.07
N ALA A 236 -20.88 -9.64 6.22
CA ALA A 236 -21.25 -9.71 4.81
C ALA A 236 -20.28 -10.60 4.00
N HIS A 237 -18.99 -10.52 4.31
CA HIS A 237 -17.89 -11.14 3.59
C HIS A 237 -16.87 -11.81 4.54
N PRO A 238 -17.26 -12.82 5.34
CA PRO A 238 -16.35 -13.50 6.25
C PRO A 238 -15.15 -14.15 5.54
N GLU A 239 -15.28 -14.45 4.25
CA GLU A 239 -14.21 -14.94 3.38
C GLU A 239 -13.11 -13.91 3.08
N TYR A 240 -13.31 -12.63 3.38
CA TYR A 240 -12.27 -11.61 3.23
C TYR A 240 -11.33 -11.53 4.44
N PHE A 241 -11.71 -12.13 5.57
CA PHE A 241 -11.02 -11.92 6.86
C PHE A 241 -9.97 -12.99 7.15
N PHE A 242 -9.03 -13.11 6.23
CA PHE A 242 -7.80 -13.85 6.44
C PHE A 242 -6.63 -12.89 6.64
N ILE A 243 -5.72 -13.24 7.55
CA ILE A 243 -4.51 -12.46 7.80
C ILE A 243 -3.71 -12.38 6.50
N ALA A 244 -3.49 -11.15 6.05
CA ALA A 244 -2.83 -10.82 4.80
C ALA A 244 -1.39 -10.36 5.04
N GLU A 245 -1.21 -9.49 6.03
CA GLU A 245 0.02 -8.76 6.26
C GLU A 245 0.33 -8.62 7.75
N LEU A 246 1.62 -8.63 8.06
CA LEU A 246 2.17 -8.06 9.28
C LEU A 246 3.21 -7.01 8.87
N GLY A 247 2.94 -5.75 9.17
CA GLY A 247 3.87 -4.66 8.93
C GLY A 247 4.35 -3.99 10.21
N MET A 248 5.52 -3.36 10.14
CA MET A 248 6.23 -2.76 11.27
C MET A 248 6.64 -1.34 10.88
N GLY A 249 6.02 -0.33 11.49
CA GLY A 249 6.25 1.06 11.16
C GLY A 249 7.66 1.52 11.55
N THR A 250 8.26 2.34 10.69
CA THR A 250 9.64 2.84 10.83
C THR A 250 9.77 4.35 10.63
N ASN A 251 8.70 5.06 10.21
CA ASN A 251 8.73 6.50 10.00
C ASN A 251 8.64 7.27 11.33
N PRO A 252 9.71 7.98 11.76
CA PRO A 252 9.73 8.66 13.05
C PRO A 252 8.92 9.96 13.07
N TYR A 253 8.46 10.45 11.92
CA TYR A 253 7.65 11.67 11.77
C TYR A 253 6.16 11.35 11.62
N ALA A 254 5.82 10.11 11.28
CA ALA A 254 4.45 9.63 11.34
C ALA A 254 3.96 9.57 12.80
N SER A 255 2.79 10.14 13.04
CA SER A 255 2.20 10.35 14.37
C SER A 255 0.67 10.34 14.39
N ARG A 256 -0.01 10.45 13.23
CA ARG A 256 -1.47 10.55 13.15
C ARG A 256 -2.13 9.17 13.00
N PRO A 257 -2.84 8.69 14.04
CA PRO A 257 -3.49 7.37 14.02
C PRO A 257 -4.80 7.35 13.23
N ASP A 258 -5.35 8.53 12.91
CA ASP A 258 -6.65 8.74 12.26
C ASP A 258 -6.58 8.76 10.73
N ASN A 259 -5.37 8.77 10.17
CA ASN A 259 -5.14 8.61 8.74
C ASN A 259 -4.39 7.29 8.50
N ILE A 260 -5.09 6.28 7.99
CA ILE A 260 -4.53 4.91 7.90
C ILE A 260 -3.25 4.83 7.06
N LEU A 261 -3.14 5.65 6.00
CA LEU A 261 -1.94 5.72 5.15
C LEU A 261 -0.69 6.15 5.95
N GLU A 262 -0.85 7.04 6.93
CA GLU A 262 0.24 7.42 7.83
C GLU A 262 0.37 6.43 9.01
N ALA A 263 -0.76 5.97 9.54
CA ALA A 263 -0.80 5.20 10.78
C ALA A 263 -0.01 3.89 10.70
N GLU A 264 -0.02 3.22 9.55
CA GLU A 264 0.78 2.01 9.27
C GLU A 264 2.29 2.27 9.30
N LYS A 265 2.73 3.51 9.04
CA LYS A 265 4.14 3.90 8.99
C LYS A 265 4.71 4.33 10.33
N ILE A 266 3.89 4.54 11.37
CA ILE A 266 4.33 5.10 12.66
C ILE A 266 5.44 4.25 13.27
N ALA A 267 6.62 4.85 13.47
CA ALA A 267 7.75 4.16 14.09
C ALA A 267 7.37 3.53 15.44
N GLY A 268 7.61 2.22 15.58
CA GLY A 268 7.36 1.52 16.84
C GLY A 268 5.94 0.97 17.00
N THR A 269 5.10 1.08 15.99
CA THR A 269 3.84 0.33 15.89
C THR A 269 4.02 -0.88 14.97
N ILE A 270 3.01 -1.74 14.95
CA ILE A 270 2.78 -2.68 13.85
C ILE A 270 1.39 -2.46 13.29
N HIS A 271 1.12 -2.98 12.12
CA HIS A 271 -0.23 -3.22 11.64
C HIS A 271 -0.41 -4.68 11.26
N VAL A 272 -1.65 -5.13 11.36
CA VAL A 272 -2.08 -6.45 10.90
C VAL A 272 -3.22 -6.24 9.93
N ALA A 273 -3.05 -6.75 8.71
CA ALA A 273 -4.07 -6.60 7.68
C ALA A 273 -4.90 -7.86 7.48
N PHE A 274 -6.16 -7.69 7.08
CA PHE A 274 -7.00 -8.76 6.54
C PHE A 274 -7.22 -8.57 5.04
N GLY A 275 -7.19 -9.65 4.25
CA GLY A 275 -7.54 -9.63 2.82
C GLY A 275 -6.45 -10.10 1.85
N ASP A 276 -6.22 -9.34 0.79
CA ASP A 276 -5.29 -9.67 -0.31
C ASP A 276 -3.84 -9.63 0.14
N ASN A 277 -3.07 -10.64 -0.26
CA ASN A 277 -1.61 -10.65 -0.07
C ASN A 277 -0.84 -11.18 -1.30
N ALA A 278 -1.53 -11.38 -2.43
CA ALA A 278 -0.94 -11.95 -3.64
C ALA A 278 0.10 -11.04 -4.30
N GLY A 279 0.09 -9.74 -3.96
CA GLY A 279 1.03 -8.75 -4.50
C GLY A 279 2.44 -8.77 -3.89
N PHE A 280 2.61 -9.37 -2.71
CA PHE A 280 3.85 -9.25 -1.91
C PHE A 280 4.25 -10.55 -1.19
N GLY A 281 3.98 -11.68 -1.86
CA GLY A 281 4.52 -12.99 -1.46
C GLY A 281 3.48 -14.00 -0.94
N GLY A 282 2.24 -13.59 -0.72
CA GLY A 282 1.16 -14.50 -0.35
C GLY A 282 0.41 -15.12 -1.53
N THR A 283 -0.59 -15.95 -1.23
CA THR A 283 -1.40 -16.66 -2.25
C THR A 283 -2.87 -16.22 -2.31
N GLN A 284 -3.29 -15.33 -1.42
CA GLN A 284 -4.68 -14.93 -1.27
C GLN A 284 -5.01 -13.80 -2.24
N ARG A 285 -6.02 -14.05 -3.08
CA ARG A 285 -6.55 -13.08 -4.03
C ARG A 285 -7.95 -12.68 -3.58
N ILE A 286 -8.05 -11.56 -2.87
CA ILE A 286 -9.28 -11.12 -2.22
C ILE A 286 -9.53 -9.66 -2.62
N PRO A 287 -10.74 -9.27 -3.03
CA PRO A 287 -11.03 -7.88 -3.40
C PRO A 287 -11.23 -6.98 -2.16
N TYR A 288 -10.36 -7.13 -1.16
CA TYR A 288 -10.38 -6.43 0.11
C TYR A 288 -8.99 -6.44 0.71
N HIS A 289 -8.59 -5.34 1.36
CA HIS A 289 -7.38 -5.24 2.17
C HIS A 289 -7.63 -4.15 3.20
N GLU A 290 -7.45 -4.46 4.48
CA GLU A 290 -7.73 -3.53 5.57
C GLU A 290 -6.73 -3.68 6.70
N ASP A 291 -6.06 -2.59 7.00
CA ASP A 291 -5.00 -2.48 7.98
C ASP A 291 -5.52 -2.09 9.37
N HIS A 292 -4.98 -2.73 10.39
CA HIS A 292 -5.30 -2.45 11.78
C HIS A 292 -4.02 -2.24 12.60
N VAL A 293 -3.79 -1.00 13.02
CA VAL A 293 -2.60 -0.60 13.78
C VAL A 293 -2.69 -1.08 15.23
N VAL A 294 -1.59 -1.65 15.73
CA VAL A 294 -1.40 -2.07 17.11
C VAL A 294 -0.27 -1.24 17.74
N TYR A 295 -0.62 -0.49 18.78
CA TYR A 295 0.32 0.37 19.49
C TYR A 295 1.09 -0.39 20.57
N LYS A 296 2.31 0.08 20.84
CA LYS A 296 3.20 -0.44 21.91
C LYS A 296 3.37 -1.97 21.88
N PRO A 297 3.60 -2.59 20.70
CA PRO A 297 3.80 -4.03 20.62
C PRO A 297 5.14 -4.42 21.25
N GLN A 298 5.14 -5.55 21.97
CA GLN A 298 6.31 -6.34 22.26
C GLN A 298 6.39 -7.47 21.23
N ILE A 299 7.47 -7.51 20.46
CA ILE A 299 7.65 -8.47 19.37
C ILE A 299 8.79 -9.42 19.72
N ARG A 300 8.57 -10.72 19.57
CA ARG A 300 9.62 -11.74 19.61
C ARG A 300 9.75 -12.44 18.28
N VAL A 301 10.98 -12.50 17.77
CA VAL A 301 11.34 -13.24 16.57
C VAL A 301 12.14 -14.46 17.01
N ASP A 302 11.60 -15.66 16.79
CA ASP A 302 12.18 -16.93 17.23
C ASP A 302 12.63 -16.92 18.71
N GLY A 303 11.79 -16.33 19.57
CA GLY A 303 11.99 -16.20 21.01
C GLY A 303 12.84 -15.01 21.47
N ARG A 304 13.52 -14.30 20.56
CA ARG A 304 14.34 -13.11 20.87
C ARG A 304 13.52 -11.84 20.75
N LEU A 305 13.69 -10.90 21.68
CA LEU A 305 13.03 -9.60 21.60
C LEU A 305 13.55 -8.85 20.37
N LEU A 306 12.63 -8.29 19.59
CA LEU A 306 12.92 -7.37 18.49
C LEU A 306 12.74 -5.94 18.98
N GLU A 307 13.72 -5.09 18.69
CA GLU A 307 13.64 -3.65 18.93
C GLU A 307 13.08 -2.98 17.68
N LEU A 308 11.95 -2.28 17.83
CA LEU A 308 11.42 -1.43 16.76
C LEU A 308 12.07 -0.03 16.80
N PRO A 309 12.11 0.68 15.66
CA PRO A 309 12.44 2.10 15.64
C PRO A 309 11.51 2.88 16.57
N VAL A 310 12.03 4.00 17.09
CA VAL A 310 11.25 4.90 17.95
C VAL A 310 10.84 6.13 17.16
N SER A 311 9.60 6.59 17.34
CA SER A 311 9.20 7.91 16.88
C SER A 311 10.08 9.00 17.49
N LYS A 312 10.21 10.14 16.80
CA LYS A 312 10.72 11.34 17.48
C LYS A 312 9.84 11.57 18.72
N PRO A 313 10.42 11.98 19.86
CA PRO A 313 9.60 12.54 20.93
C PRO A 313 8.80 13.71 20.33
N LEU A 314 7.48 13.66 20.44
CA LEU A 314 6.59 14.81 20.21
C LEU A 314 7.04 16.00 21.06
#